data_AF-A0A820S3D4-F1
#
_entry.id   AF-A0A820S3D4-F1
#
_cell.length_a   1.000
_cell.length_b   1.000
_cell.length_c   1.000
_cell.angle_alpha   90.00
_cell.angle_beta   90.00
_cell.angle_gamma   90.00
#
_symmetry.space_group_name_H-M   'P 1'
#
loop_
_entity.id
_entity.type
_entity.pdbx_description
1 polymer ?
#
loop_
_entity_poly.entity_id
_entity_poly.type
_entity_poly.pdbx_seq_one_letter_code
_entity_poly.pdbx_strand_id
1 'polypeptide(L)'
;LRYIRRIFQKIETTNSVNVDAANLYEQDPGIFLSKISECVNESKDNLYTPDPSTTDDPHAILFTPWSDKLQNVRQLLLTGKKKTFSNTDTN
;
A
#
# COMPACT_ATOMS: atom_id res chain seq x y z
N LEU A 1 12.20 -0.22 -5.13
CA LEU A 1 12.00 1.05 -4.37
C LEU A 1 13.00 2.18 -4.70
N ARG A 2 14.32 1.92 -4.81
CA ARG A 2 15.33 2.99 -5.00
C ARG A 2 15.08 3.91 -6.21
N TYR A 3 14.64 3.34 -7.33
CA TYR A 3 14.35 4.09 -8.55
C TYR A 3 13.13 5.01 -8.41
N ILE A 4 12.05 4.50 -7.79
CA ILE A 4 10.83 5.28 -7.51
C ILE A 4 11.14 6.51 -6.66
N ARG A 5 11.97 6.34 -5.62
CA ARG A 5 12.39 7.47 -4.76
C ARG A 5 13.15 8.54 -5.54
N ARG A 6 13.97 8.14 -6.53
CA ARG A 6 14.70 9.08 -7.40
C ARG A 6 13.75 9.87 -8.31
N ILE A 7 12.73 9.22 -8.88
CA ILE A 7 11.74 9.87 -9.75
C ILE A 7 10.99 10.97 -8.98
N PHE A 8 10.57 10.71 -7.74
CA PHE A 8 9.88 11.72 -6.93
C PHE A 8 10.79 12.85 -6.43
N GLN A 9 12.11 12.66 -6.41
CA GLN A 9 13.06 13.70 -5.99
C GLN A 9 13.51 14.59 -7.14
N LYS A 10 13.47 14.10 -8.38
CA LYS A 10 13.84 14.85 -9.57
C LYS A 10 12.75 14.70 -10.62
N ILE A 11 11.74 15.57 -10.52
CA ILE A 11 10.66 15.65 -11.50
C ILE A 11 11.23 16.27 -12.78
N GLU A 12 11.18 15.53 -13.88
CA GLU A 12 11.58 15.99 -15.21
C GLU A 12 10.34 16.42 -16.00
N THR A 13 10.26 17.70 -16.37
CA THR A 13 9.09 18.31 -17.04
C THR A 13 9.21 18.34 -18.56
N THR A 14 10.41 18.13 -19.12
CA THR A 14 10.69 18.29 -20.56
C THR A 14 10.14 17.19 -21.47
N ASN A 15 9.88 15.98 -20.94
CA ASN A 15 9.26 14.86 -21.67
C ASN A 15 8.19 14.20 -20.79
N SER A 16 7.35 15.01 -20.15
CA SER A 16 6.34 14.51 -19.21
C SER A 16 5.22 13.75 -19.94
N VAL A 17 4.86 12.58 -19.42
CA VAL A 17 3.69 11.82 -19.88
C VAL A 17 2.39 12.58 -19.59
N ASN A 18 2.34 13.32 -18.47
CA ASN A 18 1.24 14.21 -18.12
C ASN A 18 1.70 15.66 -18.27
N VAL A 19 1.40 16.23 -19.44
CA VAL A 19 1.78 17.60 -19.82
C VAL A 19 1.10 18.64 -18.94
N ASP A 20 -0.14 18.40 -18.53
CA ASP A 20 -0.90 19.30 -17.65
C ASP A 20 -0.27 19.39 -16.26
N ALA A 21 0.17 18.25 -15.72
CA ALA A 21 0.87 18.21 -14.44
C ALA A 21 2.26 18.86 -14.50
N ALA A 22 2.98 18.72 -15.61
CA ALA A 22 4.27 19.38 -15.80
C ALA A 22 4.13 20.91 -15.90
N ASN A 23 3.15 21.39 -16.68
CA ASN A 23 2.83 22.81 -16.77
C ASN A 23 2.40 23.37 -15.40
N LEU A 24 1.57 22.63 -14.66
CA LEU A 24 1.13 23.05 -13.32
C LEU A 24 2.30 23.12 -12.34
N TYR A 25 3.25 22.17 -12.40
CA TYR A 25 4.45 22.19 -11.56
C TYR A 25 5.34 23.41 -11.84
N GLU A 26 5.46 23.82 -13.11
CA GLU A 26 6.27 24.99 -13.50
C GLU A 26 5.57 26.33 -13.23
N GLN A 27 4.25 26.40 -13.41
CA GLN A 27 3.48 27.64 -13.30
C GLN A 27 3.00 27.93 -11.88
N ASP A 28 2.48 26.92 -11.16
CA ASP A 28 1.92 27.07 -9.82
C ASP A 28 2.23 25.84 -8.94
N PRO A 29 3.41 25.82 -8.30
CA PRO A 29 3.80 24.71 -7.43
C PRO A 29 2.89 24.58 -6.19
N GLY A 30 2.19 25.65 -5.77
CA GLY A 30 1.30 25.60 -4.61
C GLY A 30 0.06 24.75 -4.89
N ILE A 31 -0.59 24.98 -6.02
CA ILE A 31 -1.74 24.18 -6.46
C ILE A 31 -1.31 22.74 -6.77
N PHE A 32 -0.13 22.57 -7.37
CA PHE A 32 0.43 21.24 -7.63
C PHE A 32 0.56 20.40 -6.34
N LEU A 33 1.13 20.98 -5.28
CA LEU A 33 1.26 20.30 -3.98
C LEU A 33 -0.10 19.97 -3.36
N SER A 34 -1.08 20.87 -3.46
CA SER A 34 -2.44 20.62 -2.99
C SER A 34 -3.06 19.41 -3.67
N LYS A 35 -2.97 19.34 -5.02
CA LYS A 35 -3.49 18.20 -5.80
C LYS A 35 -2.79 16.90 -5.48
N ILE A 36 -1.46 16.92 -5.29
CA ILE A 36 -0.74 15.71 -4.86
C ILE A 36 -1.25 15.22 -3.50
N SER A 37 -1.44 16.13 -2.54
CA SER A 37 -1.95 15.76 -1.23
C SER A 37 -3.33 15.11 -1.32
N GLU A 38 -4.21 15.66 -2.15
CA GLU A 38 -5.53 15.11 -2.42
C GLU A 38 -5.43 13.69 -3.00
N CYS A 39 -4.67 13.50 -4.08
CA CYS A 39 -4.48 12.18 -4.69
C CYS A 39 -3.87 11.15 -3.72
N VAL A 40 -2.93 11.57 -2.87
CA VAL A 40 -2.33 10.69 -1.85
C VAL A 40 -3.34 10.30 -0.79
N ASN A 41 -4.22 11.22 -0.38
CA ASN A 41 -5.26 10.94 0.60
C ASN A 41 -6.31 9.99 0.02
N GLU A 42 -6.82 10.26 -1.19
CA GLU A 42 -7.73 9.36 -1.90
C GLU A 42 -7.14 7.94 -2.04
N SER A 43 -5.85 7.84 -2.40
CA SER A 43 -5.17 6.56 -2.51
C SER A 43 -5.09 5.80 -1.18
N LYS A 44 -4.92 6.52 -0.06
CA LYS A 44 -4.90 5.91 1.28
C LYS A 44 -6.29 5.46 1.71
N ASP A 45 -7.33 6.23 1.40
CA ASP A 45 -8.72 5.90 1.74
C ASP A 45 -9.17 4.67 0.96
N ASN A 46 -8.74 4.54 -0.30
CA ASN A 46 -8.99 3.38 -1.12
C ASN A 46 -8.22 2.13 -0.68
N LEU A 47 -7.15 2.25 0.12
CA LEU A 47 -6.36 1.09 0.55
C LEU A 47 -7.19 0.05 1.33
N TYR A 48 -8.12 0.53 2.15
CA TYR A 48 -8.98 -0.31 2.98
C TYR A 48 -10.37 -0.51 2.40
N THR A 49 -10.65 0.14 1.26
CA THR A 49 -11.93 0.00 0.56
C THR A 49 -11.80 -1.18 -0.39
N PRO A 50 -12.60 -2.26 -0.22
CA PRO A 50 -12.59 -3.37 -1.16
C PRO A 50 -12.96 -2.85 -2.54
N ASP A 51 -12.16 -3.17 -3.56
CA ASP A 51 -12.53 -2.84 -4.94
C ASP A 51 -13.84 -3.58 -5.25
N PRO A 52 -14.89 -2.91 -5.76
CA PRO A 52 -16.15 -3.55 -6.09
C PRO A 52 -15.99 -4.77 -7.03
N SER A 53 -14.93 -4.84 -7.84
CA SER A 53 -14.59 -5.99 -8.69
C SER A 53 -13.95 -7.17 -7.94
N THR A 54 -13.40 -6.95 -6.74
CA THR A 54 -12.88 -8.01 -5.86
C THR A 54 -13.96 -8.68 -5.00
N THR A 55 -15.19 -8.16 -5.04
CA THR A 55 -16.32 -8.65 -4.22
C THR A 55 -16.72 -10.10 -4.55
N ASP A 56 -16.43 -10.59 -5.76
CA ASP A 56 -16.79 -11.94 -6.20
C ASP A 56 -15.70 -13.00 -5.92
N ASP A 57 -14.50 -12.61 -5.47
CA ASP A 57 -13.44 -13.55 -5.10
C ASP A 57 -13.36 -13.75 -3.57
N PRO A 58 -13.78 -14.91 -3.04
CA PRO A 58 -13.68 -15.23 -1.61
C PRO A 58 -12.24 -15.26 -1.07
N HIS A 59 -11.25 -15.33 -1.95
CA HIS A 59 -9.83 -15.40 -1.62
C HIS A 59 -9.05 -14.12 -1.92
N ALA A 60 -9.75 -13.02 -2.24
CA ALA A 60 -9.13 -11.72 -2.45
C ALA A 60 -8.34 -11.26 -1.22
N ILE A 61 -7.12 -10.77 -1.44
CA ILE A 61 -6.30 -10.20 -0.38
C ILE A 61 -6.82 -8.79 -0.09
N LEU A 62 -7.44 -8.62 1.07
CA LEU A 62 -7.95 -7.33 1.54
C LEU A 62 -7.04 -6.75 2.62
N PHE A 63 -6.80 -5.45 2.55
CA PHE A 63 -6.14 -4.73 3.63
C PHE A 63 -7.16 -4.30 4.66
N THR A 64 -6.83 -4.51 5.93
CA THR A 64 -7.66 -4.06 7.05
C THR A 64 -6.84 -3.17 7.98
N PRO A 65 -7.46 -2.18 8.65
CA PRO A 65 -6.78 -1.40 9.67
C PRO A 65 -6.24 -2.32 10.78
N TRP A 66 -5.15 -1.89 11.41
CA TRP A 66 -4.59 -2.62 12.55
C TRP A 66 -5.63 -2.76 13.67
N SER A 67 -5.77 -3.97 14.21
CA SER A 67 -6.64 -4.28 15.35
C SER A 67 -5.84 -5.03 16.42
N ASP A 68 -6.01 -4.65 17.69
CA ASP A 68 -5.33 -5.32 18.82
C ASP A 68 -5.70 -6.80 18.94
N LYS A 69 -6.83 -7.22 18.36
CA LYS A 69 -7.21 -8.64 18.25
C LYS A 69 -6.19 -9.47 17.44
N LEU A 70 -5.48 -8.83 16.51
CA LEU A 70 -4.45 -9.46 15.66
C LEU A 70 -3.06 -9.46 16.32
N GLN A 71 -2.88 -8.82 17.46
CA GLN A 71 -1.61 -8.77 18.18
C GLN A 71 -1.11 -10.18 18.56
N ASN A 72 -2.02 -11.06 18.95
CA ASN A 72 -1.73 -12.45 19.29
C ASN A 72 -1.24 -13.25 18.08
N VAL A 73 -1.85 -13.04 16.91
CA VAL A 73 -1.45 -13.68 15.64
C VAL A 73 -0.08 -13.18 15.21
N ARG A 74 0.17 -11.88 15.32
CA ARG A 74 1.48 -11.28 15.02
C ARG A 74 2.58 -11.88 15.90
N GLN A 75 2.33 -12.01 17.21
CA GLN A 75 3.28 -12.64 18.12
C GLN A 75 3.55 -14.10 17.73
N LEU A 76 2.50 -14.87 17.44
CA LEU A 76 2.64 -16.25 16.97
C LEU A 76 3.51 -16.36 15.70
N LEU A 77 3.24 -15.52 14.70
CA LEU A 77 4.01 -15.47 13.45
C LEU A 77 5.48 -15.10 13.69
N LEU A 78 5.75 -14.15 14.59
CA LEU A 78 7.11 -13.71 14.94
C LEU A 78 7.89 -14.77 15.71
N THR A 79 7.22 -15.54 16.58
CA THR A 79 7.87 -16.61 17.36
C THR A 79 8.18 -17.87 16.55
N GLY A 80 7.60 -18.01 15.36
CA GLY A 80 7.70 -19.21 14.52
C GLY A 80 7.06 -20.45 15.18
N LYS A 81 6.63 -21.43 14.38
CA LYS A 81 6.29 -22.75 14.93
C LYS A 81 7.58 -23.34 15.51
N LYS A 82 7.73 -23.33 16.84
CA LYS A 82 8.55 -24.34 17.50
C LYS A 82 7.96 -25.68 17.08
N LYS A 83 8.69 -26.44 16.26
CA LYS A 83 8.35 -27.83 15.92
C LYS A 83 8.20 -28.58 17.24
N THR A 84 6.98 -28.89 17.64
CA THR A 84 6.70 -30.04 18.49
C THR A 84 6.12 -31.11 17.59
N PHE A 85 7.01 -31.90 16.99
CA PHE A 85 6.68 -33.26 16.59
C PHE A 85 6.39 -34.03 17.89
N SER A 86 5.18 -34.57 18.04
CA SER A 86 4.96 -35.78 18.83
C SER A 86 4.23 -36.77 17.93
N ASN A 87 5.05 -37.56 17.25
CA ASN A 87 4.66 -38.84 16.71
C ASN A 87 4.29 -39.75 17.90
N THR A 88 3.06 -40.23 17.96
CA THR A 88 2.72 -41.44 18.73
C THR A 88 1.70 -42.23 17.92
N ASP A 89 2.25 -43.03 17.00
CA ASP A 89 1.75 -44.37 16.72
C ASP A 89 1.64 -45.18 18.03
N THR A 90 0.84 -46.25 18.00
CA THR A 90 0.39 -47.17 19.08
C THR A 90 -0.91 -46.72 19.77
N ASN A 91 -2.02 -47.47 19.73
CA ASN A 91 -2.23 -48.92 19.57
C ASN A 91 -3.60 -49.18 18.92
#